data_AF-A0A2V7T0X5-F1
#
_entry.id   AF-A0A2V7T0X5-F1
#
_cell.length_a   1.000
_cell.length_b   1.000
_cell.length_c   1.000
_cell.angle_alpha   90.00
_cell.angle_beta   90.00
_cell.angle_gamma   90.00
#
_symmetry.space_group_name_H-M   'P 1'
#
loop_
_entity.id
_entity.type
_entity.pdbx_description
1 polymer ?
#
loop_
_entity_poly.entity_id
_entity_poly.type
_entity_poly.pdbx_seq_one_letter_code
_entity_poly.pdbx_strand_id
1 'polypeptide(L)'
;FGDPSVQQNYFEDVLATATVAPGVCIVVADDNGLNLIGSRVTLSETSAGFQSVSGMKIDQEVDGPLTTISALTFTNGGELIVNSYHGETITFVNHVEPPPPEQVCDFITFGRLVTEVNGEKVVISGNAGGNKPGGGILGEFHIVANGVDNHVPDIDSYTPAGALLNLTNARIVKGIAKNGVAVELRLWDGGEPGKGTDRVWVKLGNTVLIGGPLGQLIDQGNMQFHDVCRGPGD
;
A
#
# COMPACT_ATOMS: atom_id res chain seq x y z
N PHE A 1 2.42 26.80 -54.61
CA PHE A 1 1.15 26.08 -54.40
C PHE A 1 1.52 24.60 -54.34
N GLY A 2 2.03 24.05 -53.23
CA GLY A 2 1.29 23.66 -52.01
C GLY A 2 0.29 22.55 -52.41
N ASP A 3 0.54 21.25 -52.20
CA ASP A 3 0.67 20.56 -50.91
C ASP A 3 1.29 19.14 -51.11
N PRO A 4 2.17 18.63 -50.20
CA PRO A 4 2.69 17.26 -50.22
C PRO A 4 1.89 16.32 -49.29
N SER A 5 2.11 15.01 -49.43
CA SER A 5 1.74 13.90 -48.53
C SER A 5 0.31 13.34 -48.62
N VAL A 6 0.19 12.16 -49.22
CA VAL A 6 -0.77 11.15 -48.76
C VAL A 6 0.08 10.02 -48.17
N GLN A 7 0.44 10.15 -46.91
CA GLN A 7 0.83 9.01 -46.08
C GLN A 7 -0.45 8.53 -45.41
N GLN A 8 -1.06 7.51 -46.01
CA GLN A 8 -2.25 6.88 -45.46
C GLN A 8 -1.79 5.88 -44.39
N ASN A 9 -1.66 6.37 -43.16
CA ASN A 9 -1.46 5.53 -41.99
C ASN A 9 -2.80 4.82 -41.70
N TYR A 10 -2.95 3.60 -42.21
CA TYR A 10 -4.09 2.75 -41.88
C TYR A 10 -3.85 2.09 -40.51
N PHE A 11 -4.23 2.81 -39.47
CA PHE A 11 -4.57 2.26 -38.16
C PHE A 11 -5.97 2.80 -37.89
N GLU A 12 -6.99 1.96 -37.72
CA GLU A 12 -8.30 2.51 -37.37
C GLU A 12 -8.34 2.93 -35.90
N ASP A 13 -7.70 2.22 -34.96
CA ASP A 13 -7.42 2.75 -33.61
C ASP A 13 -6.30 1.95 -32.89
N VAL A 14 -5.18 2.60 -32.56
CA VAL A 14 -4.18 2.10 -31.60
C VAL A 14 -4.17 3.03 -30.40
N LEU A 15 -4.42 2.49 -29.20
CA LEU A 15 -4.32 3.29 -27.98
C LEU A 15 -2.84 3.56 -27.66
N ALA A 16 -2.42 4.81 -27.78
CA ALA A 16 -1.05 5.21 -27.45
C ALA A 16 -0.70 5.00 -25.96
N THR A 17 -1.69 5.05 -25.07
CA THR A 17 -1.57 4.72 -23.64
C THR A 17 -2.96 4.34 -23.11
N ALA A 18 -3.05 3.28 -22.30
CA ALA A 18 -4.28 2.89 -21.63
C ALA A 18 -4.01 2.52 -20.16
N THR A 19 -4.90 2.93 -19.26
CA THR A 19 -4.91 2.47 -17.87
C THR A 19 -5.95 1.37 -17.74
N VAL A 20 -5.52 0.16 -17.38
CA VAL A 20 -6.41 -1.00 -17.24
C VAL A 20 -6.56 -1.35 -15.77
N ALA A 21 -7.79 -1.31 -15.26
CA ALA A 21 -8.06 -1.79 -13.91
C ALA A 21 -7.84 -3.31 -13.84
N PRO A 22 -7.34 -3.86 -12.71
CA PRO A 22 -7.14 -5.30 -12.57
C PRO A 22 -8.41 -6.10 -12.89
N GLY A 23 -8.27 -7.17 -13.70
CA GLY A 23 -9.37 -8.04 -14.10
C GLY A 23 -10.36 -7.44 -15.12
N VAL A 24 -10.09 -6.23 -15.63
CA VAL A 24 -10.88 -5.60 -16.69
C VAL A 24 -10.25 -5.85 -18.05
N CYS A 25 -11.08 -6.21 -19.03
CA CYS A 25 -10.69 -6.40 -20.43
C CYS A 25 -10.85 -5.09 -21.20
N ILE A 26 -9.84 -4.69 -21.99
CA ILE A 26 -9.95 -3.59 -22.96
C ILE A 26 -9.36 -3.96 -24.32
N VAL A 27 -9.82 -3.30 -25.39
CA VAL A 27 -9.22 -3.36 -26.72
C VAL A 27 -8.08 -2.34 -26.78
N VAL A 28 -6.85 -2.78 -27.10
CA VAL A 28 -5.66 -1.92 -27.13
C VAL A 28 -5.16 -1.62 -28.54
N ALA A 29 -5.51 -2.48 -29.49
CA ALA A 29 -5.24 -2.31 -30.90
C ALA A 29 -6.29 -3.07 -31.71
N ASP A 30 -6.71 -2.47 -32.82
CA ASP A 30 -7.62 -3.06 -33.79
C ASP A 30 -7.17 -2.70 -35.22
N ASP A 31 -7.19 -3.70 -36.12
CA ASP A 31 -6.90 -3.52 -37.54
C ASP A 31 -7.92 -4.30 -38.36
N ASN A 32 -9.00 -3.60 -38.72
CA ASN A 32 -10.07 -4.11 -39.60
C ASN A 32 -9.88 -3.67 -41.06
N GLY A 33 -8.66 -3.27 -41.44
CA GLY A 33 -8.36 -2.79 -42.78
C GLY A 33 -8.54 -3.87 -43.85
N LEU A 34 -9.29 -3.56 -44.91
CA LEU A 34 -9.54 -4.46 -46.06
C LEU A 34 -8.35 -4.58 -47.04
N ASN A 35 -7.16 -4.13 -46.64
CA ASN A 35 -6.01 -3.94 -47.52
C ASN A 35 -5.05 -5.14 -47.58
N LEU A 36 -5.31 -6.21 -46.81
CA LEU A 36 -4.46 -7.40 -46.68
C LEU A 36 -3.04 -7.11 -46.16
N ILE A 37 -2.86 -6.00 -45.45
CA ILE A 37 -1.58 -5.58 -44.87
C ILE A 37 -1.69 -5.69 -43.35
N GLY A 38 -0.83 -6.51 -42.75
CA GLY A 38 -0.73 -6.62 -41.30
C GLY A 38 0.01 -5.46 -40.66
N SER A 39 -0.51 -5.00 -39.52
CA SER A 39 0.07 -3.97 -38.68
C SER A 39 0.94 -4.56 -37.58
N ARG A 40 2.05 -3.89 -37.25
CA ARG A 40 2.92 -4.29 -36.12
C ARG A 40 2.65 -3.39 -34.93
N VAL A 41 2.34 -3.98 -33.79
CA VAL A 41 2.07 -3.28 -32.53
C VAL A 41 3.02 -3.80 -31.47
N THR A 42 3.63 -2.91 -30.70
CA THR A 42 4.37 -3.27 -29.49
C THR A 42 3.54 -2.82 -28.30
N LEU A 43 3.18 -3.74 -27.42
CA LEU A 43 2.55 -3.39 -26.14
C LEU A 43 3.64 -3.42 -25.06
N SER A 44 3.66 -2.38 -24.23
CA SER A 44 4.56 -2.28 -23.08
C SER A 44 3.74 -2.02 -21.83
N GLU A 45 3.86 -2.89 -20.84
CA GLU A 45 3.25 -2.75 -19.52
C GLU A 45 4.30 -2.30 -18.51
N THR A 46 3.96 -1.28 -17.72
CA THR A 46 4.89 -0.63 -16.76
C THR A 46 4.37 -0.64 -15.33
N SER A 47 3.29 -1.39 -15.04
CA SER A 47 2.77 -1.51 -13.68
C SER A 47 3.80 -2.12 -12.72
N ALA A 48 3.85 -1.58 -11.50
CA ALA A 48 4.58 -2.22 -10.41
C ALA A 48 3.83 -3.51 -9.99
N GLY A 49 4.52 -4.66 -9.95
CA GLY A 49 3.90 -5.94 -9.60
C GLY A 49 3.30 -6.72 -10.79
N PHE A 50 3.86 -6.53 -12.00
CA PHE A 50 3.49 -7.28 -13.20
C PHE A 50 3.54 -8.80 -12.97
N GLN A 51 2.44 -9.50 -13.22
CA GLN A 51 2.40 -10.96 -13.20
C GLN A 51 2.29 -11.57 -14.59
N SER A 52 1.24 -11.20 -15.33
CA SER A 52 0.96 -11.73 -16.67
C SER A 52 -0.05 -10.87 -17.43
N VAL A 53 0.01 -10.94 -18.75
CA VAL A 53 -1.03 -10.44 -19.66
C VAL A 53 -1.58 -11.64 -20.43
N SER A 54 -2.90 -11.72 -20.54
CA SER A 54 -3.55 -12.54 -21.56
C SER A 54 -4.06 -11.65 -22.69
N GLY A 55 -3.71 -12.03 -23.92
CA GLY A 55 -4.30 -11.48 -25.13
C GLY A 55 -5.40 -12.41 -25.66
N MET A 56 -6.46 -11.87 -26.24
CA MET A 56 -7.32 -12.64 -27.15
C MET A 56 -7.17 -12.08 -28.56
N LYS A 57 -6.90 -12.95 -29.52
CA LYS A 57 -7.01 -12.68 -30.95
C LYS A 57 -8.44 -12.99 -31.39
N ILE A 58 -9.09 -12.03 -32.02
CA ILE A 58 -10.41 -12.20 -32.64
C ILE A 58 -10.23 -12.16 -34.15
N ASP A 59 -10.36 -13.31 -34.83
CA ASP A 59 -10.35 -13.38 -36.28
C ASP A 59 -11.75 -13.07 -36.84
N GLN A 60 -11.84 -12.09 -37.74
CA GLN A 60 -13.02 -11.81 -38.53
C GLN A 60 -12.75 -12.11 -40.01
N GLU A 61 -13.76 -12.50 -40.79
CA GLU A 61 -13.69 -12.41 -42.26
C GLU A 61 -14.20 -11.02 -42.68
N VAL A 62 -13.86 -10.53 -43.88
CA VAL A 62 -14.39 -9.25 -44.40
C VAL A 62 -15.92 -9.23 -44.30
N ASP A 63 -16.47 -8.31 -43.49
CA ASP A 63 -17.91 -8.19 -43.18
C ASP A 63 -18.57 -9.48 -42.62
N GLY A 64 -17.76 -10.44 -42.17
CA GLY A 64 -18.19 -11.73 -41.66
C GLY A 64 -18.44 -11.74 -40.14
N PRO A 65 -19.13 -12.76 -39.62
CA PRO A 65 -19.27 -12.95 -38.18
C PRO A 65 -17.91 -13.23 -37.52
N LEU A 66 -17.77 -12.91 -36.24
CA LEU A 66 -16.59 -13.26 -35.45
C LEU A 66 -16.41 -14.79 -35.46
N THR A 67 -15.24 -15.26 -35.88
CA THR A 67 -15.04 -16.70 -36.17
C THR A 67 -14.13 -17.42 -35.19
N THR A 68 -13.06 -16.78 -34.70
CA THR A 68 -12.10 -17.46 -33.83
C THR A 68 -11.63 -16.57 -32.69
N ILE A 69 -11.74 -17.08 -31.45
CA ILE A 69 -11.12 -16.48 -30.27
C ILE A 69 -9.98 -17.41 -29.86
N SER A 70 -8.73 -16.97 -30.01
CA SER A 70 -7.57 -17.72 -29.53
C SER A 70 -6.80 -16.95 -28.48
N ALA A 71 -6.32 -17.65 -27.46
CA ALA A 71 -5.47 -17.06 -26.43
C ALA A 71 -4.09 -16.76 -27.03
N LEU A 72 -3.65 -15.52 -26.87
CA LEU A 72 -2.32 -15.05 -27.27
C LEU A 72 -1.42 -14.97 -26.04
N THR A 73 -0.24 -15.57 -26.14
CA THR A 73 0.81 -15.41 -25.13
C THR A 73 1.51 -14.07 -25.35
N PHE A 74 1.55 -13.24 -24.32
CA PHE A 74 2.19 -11.92 -24.39
C PHE A 74 3.60 -11.96 -23.78
N THR A 75 4.55 -11.32 -24.46
CA THR A 75 5.87 -11.00 -23.91
C THR A 75 5.97 -9.49 -23.81
N ASN A 76 6.27 -8.96 -22.61
CA ASN A 76 6.34 -7.51 -22.38
C ASN A 76 7.39 -6.84 -23.27
N GLY A 77 7.01 -5.78 -23.99
CA GLY A 77 7.85 -5.11 -24.98
C GLY A 77 8.09 -5.92 -26.26
N GLY A 78 7.44 -7.08 -26.41
CA GLY A 78 7.44 -7.88 -27.61
C GLY A 78 6.54 -7.28 -28.70
N GLU A 79 6.89 -7.55 -29.95
CA GLU A 79 6.09 -7.15 -31.11
C GLU A 79 5.01 -8.19 -31.40
N LEU A 80 3.80 -7.71 -31.67
CA LEU A 80 2.65 -8.48 -32.12
C LEU A 80 2.28 -8.03 -33.54
N ILE A 81 1.97 -8.99 -34.39
CA ILE A 81 1.42 -8.72 -35.72
C ILE A 81 -0.10 -8.84 -35.60
N VAL A 82 -0.78 -7.73 -35.82
CA VAL A 82 -2.23 -7.62 -35.92
C VAL A 82 -2.57 -7.72 -37.40
N ASN A 83 -3.55 -8.55 -37.75
CA ASN A 83 -4.02 -8.78 -39.14
C ASN A 83 -3.04 -9.61 -39.98
N SER A 84 -3.16 -10.94 -39.90
CA SER A 84 -2.61 -11.81 -40.96
C SER A 84 -3.65 -12.21 -42.01
N TYR A 85 -4.95 -12.20 -41.68
CA TYR A 85 -6.07 -12.43 -42.62
C TYR A 85 -7.39 -11.86 -42.04
N HIS A 86 -7.80 -10.66 -42.46
CA HIS A 86 -9.18 -10.11 -42.37
C HIS A 86 -9.72 -9.60 -41.03
N GLY A 87 -8.87 -9.16 -40.10
CA GLY A 87 -9.32 -8.46 -38.89
C GLY A 87 -8.84 -9.15 -37.63
N GLU A 88 -8.14 -8.41 -36.77
CA GLU A 88 -7.67 -8.90 -35.48
C GLU A 88 -7.84 -7.85 -34.40
N THR A 89 -8.69 -8.14 -33.41
CA THR A 89 -8.81 -7.32 -32.19
C THR A 89 -8.04 -7.97 -31.05
N ILE A 90 -7.14 -7.23 -30.40
CA ILE A 90 -6.40 -7.71 -29.22
C ILE A 90 -7.07 -7.22 -27.94
N THR A 91 -7.62 -8.16 -27.15
CA THR A 91 -8.12 -7.87 -25.79
C THR A 91 -7.04 -8.07 -24.74
N PHE A 92 -6.79 -7.09 -23.87
CA PHE A 92 -5.77 -7.11 -22.83
C PHE A 92 -6.37 -7.22 -21.43
N VAL A 93 -5.84 -8.11 -20.59
CA VAL A 93 -6.14 -8.19 -19.14
C VAL A 93 -4.83 -8.14 -18.35
N ASN A 94 -4.69 -7.15 -17.47
CA ASN A 94 -3.57 -7.07 -16.53
C ASN A 94 -3.94 -7.71 -15.19
N HIS A 95 -3.06 -8.58 -14.70
CA HIS A 95 -3.06 -9.02 -13.30
C HIS A 95 -1.88 -8.35 -12.60
N VAL A 96 -2.20 -7.40 -11.72
CA VAL A 96 -1.23 -6.73 -10.86
C VAL A 96 -1.36 -7.33 -9.48
N GLU A 97 -0.32 -8.01 -9.00
CA GLU A 97 -0.25 -8.30 -7.57
C GLU A 97 0.10 -6.99 -6.85
N PRO A 98 -0.65 -6.60 -5.81
CA PRO A 98 -0.23 -5.48 -5.00
C PRO A 98 1.20 -5.75 -4.49
N PRO A 99 2.10 -4.75 -4.51
CA PRO A 99 3.44 -4.93 -4.00
C PRO A 99 3.37 -5.49 -2.56
N PRO A 100 4.34 -6.35 -2.16
CA PRO A 100 4.40 -6.83 -0.80
C PRO A 100 4.30 -5.66 0.19
N PRO A 101 3.52 -5.77 1.27
CA PRO A 101 3.43 -4.72 2.28
C PRO A 101 4.84 -4.31 2.73
N GLU A 102 5.08 -3.00 2.88
CA GLU A 102 6.34 -2.51 3.43
C GLU A 102 6.61 -3.20 4.79
N GLN A 103 7.80 -3.79 4.91
CA GLN A 103 8.18 -4.49 6.13
C GLN A 103 8.56 -3.47 7.21
N VAL A 104 7.91 -3.55 8.36
CA VAL A 104 8.29 -2.81 9.57
C VAL A 104 9.33 -3.64 10.32
N CYS A 105 10.57 -3.15 10.31
CA CYS A 105 11.73 -3.83 10.90
C CYS A 105 12.15 -3.22 12.24
N ASP A 106 11.17 -2.96 13.09
CA ASP A 106 11.32 -2.52 14.45
C ASP A 106 10.01 -2.73 15.22
N PHE A 107 10.11 -2.74 16.54
CA PHE A 107 8.94 -2.72 17.42
C PHE A 107 9.29 -2.12 18.78
N ILE A 108 8.26 -1.71 19.50
CA ILE A 108 8.38 -1.23 20.88
C ILE A 108 7.46 -2.02 21.78
N THR A 109 8.01 -2.46 22.91
CA THR A 109 7.24 -3.08 24.01
C THR A 109 7.17 -2.12 25.17
N PHE A 110 6.03 -2.10 25.85
CA PHE A 110 5.85 -1.23 27.01
C PHE A 110 4.93 -1.88 28.03
N GLY A 111 5.49 -2.18 29.20
CA GLY A 111 4.80 -2.84 30.30
C GLY A 111 4.47 -1.83 31.40
N ARG A 112 3.17 -1.59 31.62
CA ARG A 112 2.64 -0.86 32.77
C ARG A 112 3.38 0.45 33.05
N LEU A 113 3.47 1.31 32.04
CA LEU A 113 3.93 2.68 32.21
C LEU A 113 2.90 3.42 33.06
N VAL A 114 3.34 4.03 34.17
CA VAL A 114 2.44 4.72 35.08
C VAL A 114 2.82 6.19 35.14
N THR A 115 1.82 7.05 35.07
CA THR A 115 1.99 8.47 35.33
C THR A 115 0.73 9.07 35.94
N GLU A 116 0.81 10.34 36.33
CA GLU A 116 -0.32 11.11 36.84
C GLU A 116 -0.54 12.35 35.97
N VAL A 117 -1.82 12.61 35.65
CA VAL A 117 -2.27 13.80 34.93
C VAL A 117 -3.41 14.41 35.74
N ASN A 118 -3.25 15.63 36.21
CA ASN A 118 -4.26 16.35 37.00
C ASN A 118 -4.75 15.60 38.26
N GLY A 119 -3.88 14.86 38.95
CA GLY A 119 -4.28 14.07 40.11
C GLY A 119 -4.82 12.67 39.78
N GLU A 120 -4.98 12.34 38.50
CA GLU A 120 -5.52 11.06 38.05
C GLU A 120 -4.44 10.15 37.46
N LYS A 121 -4.49 8.88 37.86
CA LYS A 121 -3.56 7.86 37.38
C LYS A 121 -3.86 7.49 35.93
N VAL A 122 -2.82 7.55 35.10
CA VAL A 122 -2.81 7.06 33.72
C VAL A 122 -1.89 5.84 33.65
N VAL A 123 -2.38 4.74 33.07
CA VAL A 123 -1.61 3.51 32.87
C VAL A 123 -1.59 3.15 31.39
N ILE A 124 -0.40 2.94 30.83
CA ILE A 124 -0.17 2.62 29.42
C ILE A 124 0.56 1.28 29.33
N SER A 125 0.08 0.36 28.49
CA SER A 125 0.71 -0.95 28.30
C SER A 125 0.40 -1.54 26.95
N GLY A 126 1.30 -2.34 26.40
CA GLY A 126 1.11 -3.03 25.13
C GLY A 126 2.41 -3.19 24.35
N ASN A 127 2.26 -3.36 23.05
CA ASN A 127 3.35 -3.39 22.09
C ASN A 127 2.87 -2.88 20.73
N ALA A 128 3.79 -2.37 19.93
CA ALA A 128 3.49 -1.83 18.62
C ALA A 128 4.69 -1.98 17.67
N GLY A 129 4.42 -2.26 16.40
CA GLY A 129 5.45 -2.47 15.38
C GLY A 129 5.65 -3.95 15.06
N GLY A 130 6.38 -4.22 13.97
CA GLY A 130 6.44 -5.51 13.32
C GLY A 130 5.27 -5.77 12.38
N ASN A 131 5.25 -6.98 11.80
CA ASN A 131 4.44 -7.34 10.64
C ASN A 131 3.33 -8.34 11.01
N LYS A 132 2.07 -8.08 10.63
CA LYS A 132 0.95 -9.02 10.89
C LYS A 132 0.87 -10.09 9.79
N PRO A 133 0.45 -11.34 10.11
CA PRO A 133 0.07 -12.31 9.09
C PRO A 133 -1.02 -11.74 8.18
N GLY A 134 -0.81 -11.77 6.86
CA GLY A 134 -1.73 -11.17 5.90
C GLY A 134 -1.53 -9.66 5.66
N GLY A 135 -0.48 -9.05 6.24
CA GLY A 135 -0.14 -7.64 6.09
C GLY A 135 -0.60 -6.77 7.27
N GLY A 136 -0.02 -5.57 7.38
CA GLY A 136 -0.32 -4.60 8.44
C GLY A 136 0.62 -4.66 9.65
N ILE A 137 0.31 -3.87 10.68
CA ILE A 137 1.19 -3.65 11.85
C ILE A 137 0.83 -4.57 13.01
N LEU A 138 1.83 -5.26 13.59
CA LEU A 138 1.66 -6.03 14.81
C LEU A 138 1.50 -5.16 16.05
N GLY A 139 0.65 -5.66 16.95
CA GLY A 139 0.51 -5.13 18.29
C GLY A 139 -0.89 -4.71 18.65
N GLU A 140 -1.03 -4.48 19.94
CA GLU A 140 -2.21 -3.99 20.64
C GLU A 140 -1.73 -3.17 21.83
N PHE A 141 -2.54 -2.23 22.29
CA PHE A 141 -2.20 -1.48 23.49
C PHE A 141 -3.43 -0.93 24.22
N HIS A 142 -3.21 -0.57 25.48
CA HIS A 142 -4.20 -0.06 26.39
C HIS A 142 -3.73 1.28 26.96
N ILE A 143 -4.67 2.21 27.11
CA ILE A 143 -4.50 3.43 27.90
C ILE A 143 -5.67 3.52 28.86
N VAL A 144 -5.40 3.23 30.13
CA VAL A 144 -6.36 3.45 31.21
C VAL A 144 -6.18 4.88 31.71
N ALA A 145 -7.18 5.73 31.46
CA ALA A 145 -7.22 7.12 31.91
C ALA A 145 -8.61 7.41 32.47
N ASN A 146 -8.67 8.10 33.61
CA ASN A 146 -9.93 8.48 34.27
C ASN A 146 -10.86 7.27 34.53
N GLY A 147 -10.26 6.11 34.84
CA GLY A 147 -10.98 4.84 35.04
C GLY A 147 -11.51 4.17 33.76
N VAL A 148 -11.27 4.73 32.57
CA VAL A 148 -11.70 4.18 31.28
C VAL A 148 -10.52 3.50 30.58
N ASP A 149 -10.69 2.24 30.19
CA ASP A 149 -9.74 1.52 29.35
C ASP A 149 -9.98 1.82 27.87
N ASN A 150 -9.01 2.46 27.22
CA ASN A 150 -8.98 2.70 25.79
C ASN A 150 -8.11 1.62 25.13
N HIS A 151 -8.66 0.40 25.06
CA HIS A 151 -8.00 -0.73 24.42
C HIS A 151 -8.07 -0.59 22.90
N VAL A 152 -6.91 -0.48 22.25
CA VAL A 152 -6.69 -0.52 20.81
C VAL A 152 -6.23 -1.93 20.40
N PRO A 153 -7.13 -2.77 19.85
CA PRO A 153 -6.80 -4.15 19.47
C PRO A 153 -6.02 -4.24 18.15
N ASP A 154 -6.16 -3.21 17.31
CA ASP A 154 -5.52 -3.14 16.00
C ASP A 154 -4.89 -1.76 15.81
N ILE A 155 -3.63 -1.77 15.39
CA ILE A 155 -2.84 -0.56 15.13
C ILE A 155 -3.03 -0.17 13.67
N ASP A 156 -3.49 1.05 13.45
CA ASP A 156 -3.70 1.64 12.12
C ASP A 156 -2.39 2.17 11.52
N SER A 157 -1.52 2.71 12.38
CA SER A 157 -0.24 3.26 11.93
C SER A 157 0.85 3.12 12.98
N TYR A 158 2.06 2.85 12.51
CA TYR A 158 3.28 2.84 13.31
C TYR A 158 4.38 3.54 12.51
N THR A 159 4.84 4.70 12.98
CA THR A 159 5.77 5.54 12.20
C THR A 159 6.80 6.24 13.08
N PRO A 160 7.99 6.54 12.55
CA PRO A 160 8.91 7.48 13.19
C PRO A 160 8.45 8.95 12.93
N ALA A 161 7.66 9.59 13.83
CA ALA A 161 7.28 11.02 13.71
C ALA A 161 6.75 11.72 15.01
N GLY A 162 6.54 13.06 14.99
CA GLY A 162 5.95 14.02 15.97
C GLY A 162 6.42 14.15 17.44
N ALA A 163 6.73 15.38 17.93
CA ALA A 163 7.01 15.85 19.33
C ALA A 163 7.91 15.01 20.27
N LEU A 164 8.45 13.89 19.80
CA LEU A 164 9.62 13.20 20.34
C LEU A 164 10.63 12.96 19.20
N LEU A 165 10.38 13.59 18.03
CA LEU A 165 10.94 13.29 16.72
C LEU A 165 12.45 13.41 16.59
N ASN A 166 13.08 14.27 17.39
CA ASN A 166 14.53 14.45 17.35
C ASN A 166 15.24 13.33 18.11
N LEU A 167 14.51 12.31 18.58
CA LEU A 167 15.03 11.21 19.34
C LEU A 167 14.88 9.93 18.50
N THR A 168 16.02 9.31 18.18
CA THR A 168 16.18 8.20 17.23
C THR A 168 15.23 7.02 17.45
N ASN A 169 14.78 6.80 18.69
CA ASN A 169 13.96 5.66 19.09
C ASN A 169 12.48 6.04 19.33
N ALA A 170 12.03 7.20 18.84
CA ALA A 170 10.66 7.64 19.03
C ALA A 170 9.70 7.03 17.98
N ARG A 171 8.50 6.63 18.40
CA ARG A 171 7.47 6.05 17.53
C ARG A 171 6.11 6.66 17.82
N ILE A 172 5.36 6.98 16.76
CA ILE A 172 3.92 7.23 16.84
C ILE A 172 3.19 5.93 16.54
N VAL A 173 2.27 5.59 17.44
CA VAL A 173 1.31 4.51 17.30
C VAL A 173 -0.09 5.14 17.25
N LYS A 174 -0.90 4.76 16.27
CA LYS A 174 -2.31 5.18 16.19
C LYS A 174 -3.22 3.98 16.04
N GLY A 175 -4.43 4.10 16.56
CA GLY A 175 -5.50 3.14 16.34
C GLY A 175 -6.82 3.63 16.89
N ILE A 176 -7.88 2.87 16.67
CA ILE A 176 -9.20 3.11 17.24
C ILE A 176 -9.42 2.16 18.41
N ALA A 177 -9.72 2.70 19.59
CA ALA A 177 -10.04 1.91 20.75
C ALA A 177 -11.41 1.23 20.62
N LYS A 178 -11.65 0.13 21.34
CA LYS A 178 -12.93 -0.63 21.32
C LYS A 178 -14.16 0.22 21.69
N ASN A 179 -13.95 1.32 22.41
CA ASN A 179 -14.98 2.30 22.76
C ASN A 179 -15.20 3.37 21.67
N GLY A 180 -14.55 3.26 20.50
CA GLY A 180 -14.65 4.18 19.37
C GLY A 180 -13.73 5.41 19.46
N VAL A 181 -12.94 5.55 20.53
CA VAL A 181 -12.05 6.69 20.71
C VAL A 181 -10.79 6.51 19.86
N ALA A 182 -10.49 7.48 18.99
CA ALA A 182 -9.22 7.52 18.28
C ALA A 182 -8.07 7.77 19.26
N VAL A 183 -6.99 7.00 19.16
CA VAL A 183 -5.83 7.12 20.05
C VAL A 183 -4.59 7.43 19.24
N GLU A 184 -3.83 8.42 19.69
CA GLU A 184 -2.46 8.67 19.23
C GLU A 184 -1.53 8.62 20.44
N LEU A 185 -0.64 7.63 20.42
CA LEU A 185 0.37 7.38 21.44
C LEU A 185 1.73 7.63 20.81
N ARG A 186 2.56 8.45 21.45
CA ARG A 186 3.96 8.62 21.06
C ARG A 186 4.83 8.12 22.19
N LEU A 187 5.79 7.29 21.84
CA LEU A 187 6.66 6.59 22.77
C LEU A 187 8.08 6.95 22.40
N TRP A 188 8.92 7.20 23.39
CA TRP A 188 10.36 7.27 23.22
C TRP A 188 11.03 6.49 24.32
N ASP A 189 11.76 5.46 23.89
CA ASP A 189 12.68 4.72 24.73
C ASP A 189 13.99 5.51 24.85
N GLY A 190 14.26 5.99 26.07
CA GLY A 190 15.42 6.81 26.38
C GLY A 190 16.68 6.03 26.76
N GLY A 191 16.62 4.70 26.80
CA GLY A 191 17.75 3.85 27.17
C GLY A 191 17.35 2.70 28.09
N GLU A 192 18.28 2.24 28.95
CA GLU A 192 18.06 1.00 29.70
C GLU A 192 16.78 1.01 30.57
N PRO A 193 16.06 -0.13 30.61
CA PRO A 193 14.92 -0.35 31.48
C PRO A 193 15.08 0.21 32.89
N GLY A 194 14.12 1.01 33.34
CA GLY A 194 14.06 1.49 34.72
C GLY A 194 14.98 2.67 35.06
N LYS A 195 15.65 3.29 34.07
CA LYS A 195 16.42 4.54 34.27
C LYS A 195 15.56 5.81 34.30
N GLY A 196 14.25 5.68 34.05
CA GLY A 196 13.31 6.80 34.10
C GLY A 196 13.53 7.85 33.02
N THR A 197 14.10 7.46 31.88
CA THR A 197 14.32 8.36 30.74
C THR A 197 13.20 8.30 29.73
N ASP A 198 12.35 7.29 29.80
CA ASP A 198 11.30 7.05 28.83
C ASP A 198 10.29 8.19 28.81
N ARG A 199 9.74 8.47 27.63
CA ARG A 199 8.77 9.54 27.46
C ARG A 199 7.55 9.06 26.71
N VAL A 200 6.40 9.58 27.12
CA VAL A 200 5.13 9.32 26.46
C VAL A 200 4.40 10.62 26.15
N TRP A 201 3.65 10.60 25.05
CA TRP A 201 2.67 11.62 24.70
C TRP A 201 1.38 10.90 24.31
N VAL A 202 0.23 11.41 24.74
CA VAL A 202 -1.05 10.72 24.58
C VAL A 202 -2.13 11.70 24.17
N LYS A 203 -2.85 11.35 23.11
CA LYS A 203 -4.11 11.99 22.71
C LYS A 203 -5.21 10.95 22.58
N LEU A 204 -6.33 11.24 23.21
CA LEU A 204 -7.56 10.45 23.19
C LEU A 204 -8.66 11.30 22.53
N GLY A 205 -9.17 10.86 21.39
CA GLY A 205 -10.08 11.60 20.53
C GLY A 205 -9.47 12.94 20.13
N ASN A 206 -10.13 14.03 20.53
CA ASN A 206 -9.66 15.39 20.27
C ASN A 206 -8.85 15.99 21.44
N THR A 207 -8.68 15.24 22.54
CA THR A 207 -8.05 15.73 23.77
C THR A 207 -6.63 15.22 23.89
N VAL A 208 -5.66 16.13 23.96
CA VAL A 208 -4.29 15.78 24.36
C VAL A 208 -4.27 15.58 25.87
N LEU A 209 -4.15 14.33 26.29
CA LEU A 209 -4.10 13.95 27.71
C LEU A 209 -2.70 14.19 28.29
N ILE A 210 -1.67 13.74 27.56
CA ILE A 210 -0.27 13.96 27.90
C ILE A 210 0.37 14.72 26.74
N GLY A 211 0.75 15.97 27.00
CA GLY A 211 1.13 16.95 25.99
C GLY A 211 2.60 17.39 26.00
N GLY A 212 2.87 18.50 25.33
CA GLY A 212 4.18 19.16 25.32
C GLY A 212 5.15 18.66 24.24
N PRO A 213 6.21 19.44 23.95
CA PRO A 213 7.18 19.15 22.88
C PRO A 213 8.16 18.03 23.22
N LEU A 214 8.10 17.46 24.42
CA LEU A 214 8.93 16.34 24.88
C LEU A 214 8.10 15.26 25.60
N GLY A 215 6.78 15.29 25.48
CA GLY A 215 5.88 14.45 26.27
C GLY A 215 6.12 14.55 27.78
N GLN A 216 5.74 13.51 28.50
CA GLN A 216 5.94 13.33 29.93
C GLN A 216 6.93 12.19 30.17
N LEU A 217 7.83 12.41 31.13
CA LEU A 217 8.79 11.41 31.58
C LEU A 217 8.09 10.32 32.38
N ILE A 218 8.51 9.08 32.17
CA ILE A 218 8.01 7.89 32.86
C ILE A 218 9.14 7.28 33.66
N ASP A 219 8.95 7.18 34.96
CA ASP A 219 9.88 6.58 35.93
C ASP A 219 9.40 5.20 36.44
N GLN A 220 8.22 4.76 35.98
CA GLN A 220 7.60 3.49 36.38
C GLN A 220 7.16 2.68 35.16
N GLY A 221 7.46 1.39 35.19
CA GLY A 221 7.20 0.45 34.09
C GLY A 221 8.48 0.12 33.33
N ASN A 222 8.31 -0.48 32.16
CA ASN A 222 9.42 -0.85 31.28
C ASN A 222 9.03 -0.53 29.84
N MET A 223 9.80 0.31 29.15
CA MET A 223 9.71 0.52 27.70
C MET A 223 10.98 -0.01 27.05
N GLN A 224 10.85 -0.71 25.93
CA GLN A 224 12.00 -1.20 25.17
C GLN A 224 11.72 -1.08 23.67
N PHE A 225 12.58 -0.35 22.99
CA PHE A 225 12.66 -0.30 21.54
C PHE A 225 13.59 -1.41 21.03
N HIS A 226 13.16 -2.06 19.97
CA HIS A 226 13.90 -3.13 19.30
C HIS A 226 14.04 -2.76 17.83
N ASP A 227 15.27 -2.67 17.35
CA ASP A 227 15.65 -2.35 15.96
C ASP A 227 15.77 -3.60 15.07
N VAL A 228 15.00 -4.64 15.41
CA VAL A 228 14.97 -5.90 14.69
C VAL A 228 13.56 -6.17 14.17
N CYS A 229 13.49 -6.91 13.07
CA CYS A 229 12.23 -7.31 12.49
C CYS A 229 11.49 -8.30 13.41
N ARG A 230 10.16 -8.26 13.36
CA ARG A 230 9.24 -9.12 14.11
C ARG A 230 8.00 -9.33 13.25
N GLY A 231 7.52 -10.55 13.07
CA GLY A 231 6.30 -10.81 12.26
C GLY A 231 6.50 -11.93 11.24
N PRO A 232 5.68 -12.08 10.17
CA PRO A 232 5.65 -13.29 9.39
C PRO A 232 6.78 -13.19 8.37
N GLY A 233 7.92 -13.78 8.74
CA GLY A 233 9.15 -13.81 7.96
C GLY A 233 10.45 -13.63 8.76
N ASP A 234 10.36 -13.31 10.06
CA ASP A 234 11.49 -13.03 10.97
C ASP A 234 11.74 -14.13 12.01
#